data_AF-A0A061QY73-F1
#
_entry.id   AF-A0A061QY73-F1
#
_cell.length_a   1.000
_cell.length_b   1.000
_cell.length_c   1.000
_cell.angle_alpha   90.00
_cell.angle_beta   90.00
_cell.angle_gamma   90.00
#
_symmetry.space_group_name_H-M   'P 1'
#
loop_
_entity.id
_entity.type
_entity.pdbx_description
1 polymer ?
#
loop_
_entity_poly.entity_id
_entity_poly.type
_entity_poly.pdbx_seq_one_letter_code
_entity_poly.pdbx_strand_id
1 'polypeptide(L)'
;QITRSGKSELFSCAAKMTNVLALERAFVTLSLVINCCVLAAVCYGLFLRNRRMAVVYGEETPARGILLAVYLAILLVSLLLIPLVHVSKTMAEGIWMAVGLFLVQIVYKIIAWFSMSGGIPPNMKHNPVAVSNLVIAAVHLVSVAIVGAGWTHPAT
;
A
#
# COMPACT_ATOMS: atom_id res chain seq x y z
N GLN A 1 -4.40 -14.24 -47.90
CA GLN A 1 -4.67 -13.01 -47.12
C GLN A 1 -4.92 -13.25 -45.62
N ILE A 2 -5.24 -14.47 -45.18
CA ILE A 2 -5.57 -14.80 -43.77
C ILE A 2 -4.35 -14.71 -42.81
N THR A 3 -3.11 -14.78 -43.32
CA THR A 3 -1.89 -14.83 -42.51
C THR A 3 -1.32 -13.47 -42.07
N ARG A 4 -1.72 -12.36 -42.70
CA ARG A 4 -1.23 -11.01 -42.36
C ARG A 4 -2.11 -10.33 -41.31
N SER A 5 -3.43 -10.50 -41.41
CA SER A 5 -4.42 -9.97 -40.46
C SER A 5 -4.28 -10.59 -39.07
N GLY A 6 -4.12 -11.92 -38.99
CA GLY A 6 -3.95 -12.59 -37.69
C GLY A 6 -2.68 -12.18 -36.95
N LYS A 7 -1.58 -11.89 -37.67
CA LYS A 7 -0.33 -11.41 -37.04
C LYS A 7 -0.49 -10.00 -36.48
N SER A 8 -1.14 -9.08 -37.18
CA SER A 8 -1.37 -7.72 -36.67
C SER A 8 -2.26 -7.71 -35.43
N GLU A 9 -3.27 -8.56 -35.36
CA GLU A 9 -4.13 -8.69 -34.17
C GLU A 9 -3.35 -9.26 -32.98
N LEU A 10 -2.50 -10.27 -33.23
CA LEU A 10 -1.68 -10.88 -32.20
C LEU A 10 -0.63 -9.92 -31.64
N PHE A 11 -0.02 -9.09 -32.49
CA PHE A 11 0.88 -8.01 -32.06
C PHE A 11 0.14 -6.91 -31.30
N SER A 12 -1.07 -6.53 -31.72
CA SER A 12 -1.91 -5.55 -31.02
C SER A 12 -2.31 -6.06 -29.63
N CYS A 13 -2.72 -7.33 -29.53
CA CYS A 13 -3.06 -7.97 -28.26
C CYS A 13 -1.83 -8.06 -27.34
N ALA A 14 -0.69 -8.50 -27.86
CA ALA A 14 0.57 -8.57 -27.09
C ALA A 14 1.00 -7.19 -26.57
N ALA A 15 0.94 -6.15 -27.40
CA ALA A 15 1.28 -4.78 -27.01
C ALA A 15 0.30 -4.22 -25.95
N LYS A 16 -1.00 -4.50 -26.10
CA LYS A 16 -2.01 -4.13 -25.11
C LYS A 16 -1.74 -4.82 -23.77
N MET A 17 -1.43 -6.11 -23.79
CA MET A 17 -1.13 -6.89 -22.59
C MET A 17 0.15 -6.40 -21.88
N THR A 18 1.21 -6.07 -22.62
CA THR A 18 2.43 -5.49 -22.04
C THR A 18 2.18 -4.14 -21.37
N ASN A 19 1.32 -3.29 -21.96
CA ASN A 19 0.97 -1.99 -21.38
C ASN A 19 0.15 -2.14 -20.08
N VAL A 20 -0.78 -3.09 -20.03
CA VAL A 20 -1.58 -3.37 -18.81
C VAL A 20 -0.67 -3.85 -17.67
N LEU A 21 0.23 -4.79 -17.95
CA LEU A 21 1.17 -5.30 -16.95
C LEU A 21 2.15 -4.21 -16.44
N ALA A 22 2.60 -3.32 -17.32
CA ALA A 22 3.43 -2.18 -16.93
C ALA A 22 2.66 -1.19 -16.03
N LEU A 23 1.37 -0.97 -16.32
CA LEU A 23 0.51 -0.09 -15.54
C LEU A 23 0.27 -0.65 -14.12
N GLU A 24 -0.04 -1.95 -14.00
CA GLU A 24 -0.22 -2.62 -12.71
C GLU A 24 1.04 -2.49 -11.82
N ARG A 25 2.22 -2.74 -12.40
CA ARG A 25 3.51 -2.59 -11.71
C ARG A 25 3.72 -1.16 -11.21
N ALA A 26 3.39 -0.17 -12.02
CA ALA A 26 3.54 1.24 -11.64
C ALA A 26 2.64 1.58 -10.45
N PHE A 27 1.37 1.16 -10.45
CA PHE A 27 0.45 1.42 -9.34
C PHE A 27 0.86 0.72 -8.04
N VAL A 28 1.28 -0.54 -8.11
CA VAL A 28 1.75 -1.29 -6.94
C VAL A 28 3.02 -0.66 -6.36
N THR A 29 3.98 -0.32 -7.23
CA THR A 29 5.24 0.32 -6.81
C THR A 29 4.97 1.70 -6.20
N LEU A 30 4.12 2.51 -6.83
CA LEU A 30 3.74 3.81 -6.31
C LEU A 30 3.12 3.70 -4.91
N SER A 31 2.25 2.71 -4.71
CA SER A 31 1.60 2.46 -3.42
C SER A 31 2.58 1.99 -2.35
N LEU A 32 3.54 1.12 -2.71
CA LEU A 32 4.63 0.71 -1.82
C LEU A 32 5.50 1.90 -1.43
N VAL A 33 5.87 2.75 -2.39
CA VAL A 33 6.70 3.94 -2.14
C VAL A 33 5.97 4.92 -1.23
N ILE A 34 4.70 5.25 -1.52
CA ILE A 34 3.88 6.11 -0.66
C ILE A 34 3.80 5.52 0.75
N ASN A 35 3.60 4.20 0.86
CA ASN A 35 3.58 3.53 2.16
C ASN A 35 4.89 3.71 2.91
N CYS A 36 6.03 3.48 2.25
CA CYS A 36 7.35 3.64 2.83
C CYS A 36 7.59 5.08 3.30
N CYS A 37 7.27 6.07 2.48
CA CYS A 37 7.45 7.49 2.84
C CYS A 37 6.66 7.87 4.09
N VAL A 38 5.39 7.47 4.18
CA VAL A 38 4.57 7.82 5.34
C VAL A 38 4.96 7.02 6.57
N LEU A 39 5.19 5.71 6.44
CA LEU A 39 5.67 4.92 7.58
C LEU A 39 7.01 5.43 8.10
N ALA A 40 7.93 5.83 7.22
CA ALA A 40 9.20 6.42 7.63
C ALA A 40 8.98 7.70 8.45
N ALA A 41 8.08 8.60 8.01
CA ALA A 41 7.74 9.81 8.75
C ALA A 41 7.11 9.51 10.13
N VAL A 42 6.20 8.53 10.19
CA VAL A 42 5.53 8.11 11.43
C VAL A 42 6.52 7.44 12.39
N CYS A 43 7.34 6.51 11.89
CA CYS A 43 8.41 5.86 12.66
C CYS A 43 9.40 6.89 13.19
N TYR A 44 9.80 7.87 12.37
CA TYR A 44 10.68 8.95 12.78
C TYR A 44 10.07 9.79 13.91
N GLY A 45 8.78 10.16 13.80
CA GLY A 45 8.05 10.87 14.86
C GLY A 45 7.95 10.06 16.17
N LEU A 46 7.67 8.77 16.08
CA LEU A 46 7.60 7.87 17.25
C LEU A 46 8.97 7.62 17.90
N PHE A 47 10.03 7.61 17.08
CA PHE A 47 11.42 7.44 17.51
C PHE A 47 11.98 8.70 18.18
N LEU A 48 11.56 9.88 17.74
CA LEU A 48 11.86 11.14 18.40
C LEU A 48 11.10 11.24 19.73
N ARG A 49 11.70 10.70 20.80
CA ARG A 49 11.23 10.69 22.19
C ARG A 49 11.14 12.09 22.84
N ASN A 50 10.62 13.09 22.13
CA ASN A 50 10.59 14.48 22.58
C ASN A 50 9.21 14.89 23.12
N ARG A 51 9.17 15.93 23.96
CA ARG A 51 7.93 16.46 24.56
C ARG A 51 6.89 16.94 23.55
N ARG A 52 7.30 17.36 22.34
CA ARG A 52 6.37 17.78 21.28
C ARG A 52 5.63 16.58 20.68
N MET A 53 6.26 15.41 20.65
CA MET A 53 5.65 14.17 20.18
C MET A 53 4.68 13.59 21.22
N ALA A 54 4.85 13.90 22.51
CA ALA A 54 3.87 13.53 23.54
C ALA A 54 2.48 14.16 23.29
N VAL A 55 2.42 15.34 22.68
CA VAL A 55 1.16 16.02 22.31
C VAL A 55 0.45 15.32 21.15
N VAL A 56 1.20 14.64 20.26
CA VAL A 56 0.66 14.03 19.03
C VAL A 56 0.39 12.54 19.19
N TYR A 57 1.29 11.83 19.87
CA TYR A 57 1.28 10.37 20.02
C TYR A 57 0.97 9.90 21.44
N GLY A 58 0.80 10.82 22.39
CA GLY A 58 0.66 10.50 23.82
C GLY A 58 2.00 10.23 24.50
N GLU A 59 1.92 9.99 25.82
CA GLU A 59 3.06 9.68 26.68
C GLU A 59 3.90 8.48 26.16
N GLU A 60 5.17 8.46 26.54
CA GLU A 60 6.07 7.34 26.33
C GLU A 60 5.56 6.09 27.02
N THR A 61 5.06 5.11 26.27
CA THR A 61 4.56 3.84 26.83
C THR A 61 5.17 2.63 26.11
N PRO A 62 5.24 1.45 26.77
CA PRO A 62 5.63 0.21 26.11
C PRO A 62 4.79 -0.11 24.87
N ALA A 63 3.49 0.26 24.87
CA ALA A 63 2.61 0.12 23.72
C ALA A 63 3.09 0.91 22.49
N ARG A 64 3.65 2.12 22.70
CA ARG A 64 4.23 2.93 21.63
C ARG A 64 5.47 2.28 21.01
N GLY A 65 6.26 1.58 21.81
CA GLY A 65 7.41 0.79 21.35
C GLY A 65 6.99 -0.39 20.47
N ILE A 66 5.93 -1.12 20.87
CA ILE A 66 5.36 -2.22 20.06
C ILE A 66 4.85 -1.69 18.72
N LEU A 67 4.12 -0.56 18.74
CA LEU A 67 3.62 0.09 17.54
C LEU A 67 4.76 0.47 16.58
N LEU A 68 5.83 1.06 17.10
CA LEU A 68 7.02 1.39 16.31
C LEU A 68 7.66 0.12 15.69
N ALA A 69 7.77 -0.97 16.43
CA ALA A 69 8.33 -2.23 15.92
C ALA A 69 7.49 -2.82 14.78
N VAL A 70 6.16 -2.80 14.90
CA VAL A 70 5.25 -3.25 13.84
C VAL A 70 5.38 -2.36 12.60
N TYR A 71 5.44 -1.04 12.76
CA TYR A 71 5.62 -0.13 11.63
C TYR A 71 6.98 -0.30 10.95
N LEU A 72 8.05 -0.52 11.71
CA LEU A 72 9.36 -0.86 11.13
C LEU A 72 9.33 -2.18 10.37
N ALA A 73 8.67 -3.21 10.89
CA ALA A 73 8.50 -4.48 10.18
C ALA A 73 7.77 -4.29 8.84
N ILE A 74 6.66 -3.54 8.84
CA ILE A 74 5.90 -3.23 7.61
C ILE A 74 6.75 -2.41 6.63
N LEU A 75 7.54 -1.45 7.12
CA LEU A 75 8.43 -0.63 6.30
C LEU A 75 9.50 -1.51 5.62
N LEU A 76 10.14 -2.40 6.37
CA LEU A 76 11.16 -3.32 5.85
C LEU A 76 10.57 -4.27 4.81
N VAL A 77 9.41 -4.87 5.10
CA VAL A 77 8.71 -5.74 4.14
C VAL A 77 8.33 -4.95 2.88
N SER A 78 7.81 -3.73 3.03
CA SER A 78 7.48 -2.87 1.88
C SER A 78 8.72 -2.59 1.01
N LEU A 79 9.87 -2.30 1.61
CA LEU A 79 11.14 -2.08 0.90
C LEU A 79 11.65 -3.34 0.19
N LEU A 80 11.50 -4.51 0.80
CA LEU A 80 11.87 -5.80 0.19
C LEU A 80 10.98 -6.16 -1.01
N LEU A 81 9.71 -5.76 -0.98
CA LEU A 81 8.77 -6.03 -2.08
C LEU A 81 8.99 -5.17 -3.32
N ILE A 82 9.54 -3.95 -3.19
CA ILE A 82 9.83 -3.08 -4.35
C ILE A 82 10.71 -3.77 -5.40
N PRO A 83 11.90 -4.31 -5.07
CA PRO A 83 12.72 -5.04 -6.05
C PRO A 83 12.07 -6.37 -6.47
N LEU A 84 11.31 -7.03 -5.58
CA LEU A 84 10.65 -8.30 -5.90
C LEU A 84 9.59 -8.15 -7.00
N VAL A 85 8.85 -7.04 -7.02
CA VAL A 85 7.90 -6.68 -8.09
C VAL A 85 8.60 -6.49 -9.45
N HIS A 86 9.87 -6.07 -9.46
CA HIS A 86 10.63 -5.82 -10.69
C HIS A 86 11.45 -7.03 -11.16
N VAL A 87 11.91 -7.89 -10.23
CA VAL A 87 12.83 -9.01 -10.50
C VAL A 87 12.09 -10.33 -10.72
N SER A 88 10.90 -10.52 -10.15
CA SER A 88 10.18 -11.79 -10.29
C SER A 88 9.82 -12.08 -11.75
N LYS A 89 10.35 -13.19 -12.29
CA LYS A 89 10.04 -13.67 -13.65
C LYS A 89 8.58 -14.08 -13.78
N THR A 90 7.96 -14.55 -12.70
CA THR A 90 6.52 -14.76 -12.58
C THR A 90 5.89 -13.46 -12.07
N MET A 91 5.32 -12.68 -12.99
CA MET A 91 4.70 -11.38 -12.72
C MET A 91 3.66 -11.41 -11.58
N ALA A 92 2.98 -12.54 -11.39
CA ALA A 92 1.89 -12.65 -10.43
C ALA A 92 2.37 -12.62 -8.96
N GLU A 93 3.45 -13.32 -8.63
CA GLU A 93 3.77 -13.62 -7.22
C GLU A 93 4.10 -12.37 -6.39
N GLY A 94 4.99 -11.50 -6.90
CA GLY A 94 5.37 -10.28 -6.20
C GLY A 94 4.23 -9.27 -6.06
N ILE A 95 3.35 -9.20 -7.07
CA ILE A 95 2.16 -8.33 -7.05
C ILE A 95 1.17 -8.83 -5.98
N TRP A 96 0.88 -10.13 -5.93
CA TRP A 96 -0.05 -10.70 -4.95
C TRP A 96 0.47 -10.61 -3.51
N MET A 97 1.78 -10.73 -3.29
CA MET A 97 2.37 -10.47 -1.97
C MET A 97 2.20 -9.01 -1.55
N ALA A 98 2.32 -8.06 -2.48
CA ALA A 98 2.08 -6.64 -2.21
C ALA A 98 0.60 -6.36 -1.91
N VAL A 99 -0.32 -6.98 -2.65
CA VAL A 99 -1.76 -6.92 -2.38
C VAL A 99 -2.07 -7.45 -0.98
N GLY A 100 -1.49 -8.59 -0.58
CA GLY A 100 -1.64 -9.13 0.78
C GLY A 100 -1.17 -8.16 1.85
N LEU A 101 0.00 -7.52 1.64
CA LEU A 101 0.51 -6.49 2.55
C LEU A 101 -0.43 -5.27 2.63
N PHE A 102 -0.97 -4.82 1.49
CA PHE A 102 -1.92 -3.71 1.45
C PHE A 102 -3.22 -4.02 2.20
N LEU A 103 -3.77 -5.23 2.04
CA LEU A 103 -4.98 -5.65 2.75
C LEU A 103 -4.79 -5.63 4.27
N VAL A 104 -3.68 -6.19 4.76
CA VAL A 104 -3.35 -6.15 6.20
C VAL A 104 -3.27 -4.71 6.68
N GLN A 105 -2.67 -3.82 5.90
CA GLN A 105 -2.58 -2.40 6.26
C GLN A 105 -3.93 -1.68 6.23
N ILE A 106 -4.80 -1.97 5.28
CA ILE A 106 -6.15 -1.41 5.23
C ILE A 106 -6.90 -1.81 6.51
N VAL A 107 -6.94 -3.10 6.82
CA VAL A 107 -7.60 -3.63 8.02
C VAL A 107 -7.01 -2.99 9.28
N TYR A 108 -5.69 -2.99 9.40
CA TYR A 108 -4.99 -2.39 10.53
C TYR A 108 -5.35 -0.90 10.70
N LYS A 109 -5.31 -0.10 9.64
CA LYS A 109 -5.57 1.35 9.70
C LYS A 109 -7.03 1.66 10.00
N ILE A 110 -7.98 0.84 9.52
CA ILE A 110 -9.40 0.94 9.87
C ILE A 110 -9.61 0.60 11.35
N ILE A 111 -9.06 -0.51 11.83
CA ILE A 111 -9.16 -0.89 13.25
C ILE A 111 -8.53 0.19 14.14
N ALA A 112 -7.34 0.69 13.77
CA ALA A 112 -6.67 1.76 14.50
C ALA A 112 -7.52 3.04 14.55
N TRP A 113 -8.17 3.41 13.45
CA TRP A 113 -9.10 4.54 13.42
C TRP A 113 -10.26 4.35 14.41
N PHE A 114 -10.89 3.17 14.44
CA PHE A 114 -11.96 2.88 15.39
C PHE A 114 -11.48 2.89 16.85
N SER A 115 -10.32 2.27 17.13
CA SER A 115 -9.74 2.23 18.47
C SER A 115 -9.34 3.61 19.00
N MET A 116 -8.87 4.51 18.14
CA MET A 116 -8.49 5.88 18.52
C MET A 116 -9.68 6.85 18.57
N SER A 117 -10.79 6.55 17.87
CA SER A 117 -11.99 7.38 17.84
C SER A 117 -13.04 7.02 18.90
N GLY A 118 -12.89 5.89 19.61
CA GLY A 118 -13.84 5.46 20.63
C GLY A 118 -15.22 5.04 20.09
N GLY A 119 -15.35 4.83 18.77
CA GLY A 119 -16.61 4.52 18.10
C GLY A 119 -17.47 5.76 17.79
N ILE A 120 -17.30 6.33 16.58
CA ILE A 120 -18.12 7.39 15.95
C ILE A 120 -18.16 8.75 16.72
N PRO A 121 -17.88 9.90 16.07
CA PRO A 121 -17.34 11.07 16.75
C PRO A 121 -18.41 12.00 17.34
N PRO A 122 -18.12 12.66 18.47
CA PRO A 122 -18.55 14.05 18.63
C PRO A 122 -17.39 15.04 18.79
N ASN A 123 -16.15 14.61 19.07
CA ASN A 123 -15.07 15.55 19.46
C ASN A 123 -13.68 15.22 18.90
N MET A 124 -13.60 14.68 17.68
CA MET A 124 -12.31 14.37 17.06
C MET A 124 -11.64 15.65 16.52
N LYS A 125 -11.03 16.43 17.40
CA LYS A 125 -10.08 17.47 16.98
C LYS A 125 -8.85 16.79 16.40
N HIS A 126 -8.76 16.74 15.07
CA HIS A 126 -7.54 16.62 14.25
C HIS A 126 -6.35 15.86 14.89
N ASN A 127 -6.39 14.53 15.01
CA ASN A 127 -5.12 13.79 15.11
C ASN A 127 -4.58 13.62 13.68
N PRO A 128 -3.53 14.36 13.27
CA PRO A 128 -3.04 14.35 11.89
C PRO A 128 -2.56 12.96 11.44
N VAL A 129 -2.13 12.12 12.40
CA VAL A 129 -1.64 10.76 12.14
C VAL A 129 -2.79 9.84 11.72
N ALA A 130 -3.93 9.93 12.39
CA ALA A 130 -5.10 9.11 12.11
C ALA A 130 -5.69 9.44 10.73
N VAL A 131 -5.76 10.73 10.38
CA VAL A 131 -6.19 11.20 9.05
C VAL A 131 -5.21 10.73 7.96
N SER A 132 -3.90 10.86 8.19
CA SER A 132 -2.89 10.41 7.22
C SER A 132 -2.97 8.91 6.95
N ASN A 133 -3.18 8.11 8.01
CA ASN A 133 -3.38 6.67 7.88
C ASN A 133 -4.64 6.32 7.07
N LEU A 134 -5.75 7.04 7.24
CA LEU A 134 -6.97 6.81 6.48
C LEU A 134 -6.80 7.13 4.99
N VAL A 135 -6.14 8.24 4.66
CA VAL A 135 -5.83 8.62 3.27
C VAL A 135 -5.00 7.53 2.58
N ILE A 136 -3.99 6.99 3.26
CA ILE A 136 -3.16 5.91 2.69
C ILE A 136 -3.96 4.62 2.54
N ALA A 137 -4.86 4.32 3.49
CA ALA A 137 -5.75 3.17 3.35
C ALA A 137 -6.62 3.29 2.09
N ALA A 138 -7.10 4.49 1.75
CA ALA A 138 -7.81 4.74 0.50
C ALA A 138 -6.92 4.52 -0.74
N VAL A 139 -5.67 5.00 -0.73
CA VAL A 139 -4.70 4.74 -1.82
C VAL A 139 -4.48 3.25 -2.01
N HIS A 140 -4.26 2.50 -0.92
CA HIS A 140 -4.09 1.05 -0.97
C HIS A 140 -5.33 0.33 -1.49
N LEU A 141 -6.52 0.78 -1.10
CA LEU A 141 -7.78 0.22 -1.58
C LEU A 141 -7.93 0.40 -3.10
N VAL A 142 -7.59 1.58 -3.62
CA VAL A 142 -7.59 1.85 -5.07
C VAL A 142 -6.62 0.92 -5.78
N SER A 143 -5.41 0.73 -5.25
CA SER A 143 -4.41 -0.14 -5.87
C SER A 143 -4.82 -1.60 -5.88
N VAL A 144 -5.45 -2.09 -4.81
CA VAL A 144 -6.04 -3.43 -4.77
C VAL A 144 -7.18 -3.55 -5.78
N ALA A 145 -8.03 -2.52 -5.92
CA ALA A 145 -9.13 -2.53 -6.88
C ALA A 145 -8.65 -2.54 -8.33
N ILE A 146 -7.59 -1.78 -8.66
CA ILE A 146 -6.98 -1.77 -10.00
C ILE A 146 -6.40 -3.14 -10.35
N VAL A 147 -5.62 -3.73 -9.44
CA VAL A 147 -5.05 -5.08 -9.65
C VAL A 147 -6.14 -6.14 -9.73
N GLY A 148 -7.17 -6.05 -8.87
CA GLY A 148 -8.32 -6.96 -8.89
C GLY A 148 -9.12 -6.85 -10.19
N ALA A 149 -9.38 -5.63 -10.68
CA ALA A 149 -10.10 -5.39 -11.93
C ALA A 149 -9.32 -5.87 -13.16
N GLY A 150 -8.00 -5.67 -13.17
CA GLY A 150 -7.08 -6.20 -14.19
C GLY A 150 -7.11 -7.74 -14.26
N TRP A 151 -7.23 -8.40 -13.10
CA TRP A 151 -7.37 -9.85 -13.03
C TRP A 151 -8.73 -10.37 -13.51
N THR A 152 -9.84 -9.68 -13.22
CA THR A 152 -11.18 -10.10 -13.65
C THR A 152 -11.43 -9.97 -15.15
N HIS A 153 -10.57 -9.24 -15.86
CA HIS A 153 -10.54 -9.18 -17.32
C HIS A 153 -9.23 -9.76 -17.85
N PRO A 154 -9.00 -11.09 -17.73
CA PRO A 154 -7.97 -11.70 -18.54
C PRO A 154 -8.41 -11.47 -19.99
N ALA A 155 -7.58 -10.76 -20.76
CA ALA A 155 -7.88 -10.44 -22.15
C ALA A 155 -8.31 -11.72 -22.89
N THR A 156 -9.62 -11.85 -23.13
CA THR A 156 -10.22 -12.82 -24.03
C THR A 156 -9.90 -12.44 -25.45
#